data_AF-A0A133VL36-F1
#
_entry.id   AF-A0A133VL36-F1
#
_cell.length_a   1.000
_cell.length_b   1.000
_cell.length_c   1.000
_cell.angle_alpha   90.00
_cell.angle_beta   90.00
_cell.angle_gamma   90.00
#
_symmetry.space_group_name_H-M   'P 1'
#
loop_
_entity.id
_entity.type
_entity.pdbx_description
1 polymer ?
#
loop_
_entity_poly.entity_id
_entity_poly.type
_entity_poly.pdbx_seq_one_letter_code
_entity_poly.pdbx_strand_id
1 'polypeptide(L)'
;MTSGEIPSLDKNSPNKTETATFALGCFWGPDAKFGALNGVIRTRVGYAGGDKENPTYHSLGDHTETVQIDYDPEKITYKDLLEIFWKSHDSTQNRTTQYKSIIFYHNEKQKNLAEEAKDNQETETQEKITTGIVPYSEFYLAEDYHQKHDLRDHQSLIDGFKKIYPDSKDFLNSAAVTLANGYAAGYGKIETREDLERLGLTSNGIEQLYEIWSSARGVDTCDCQDISSPSQADDYENYEKPSDDVLQEELTSLQYEVTQENGTEPAFNNKYWNNKKGGIYVDIVSGEPLFSSTDKFESGSGWPSFTKPLEPSNIVKKEDHGAEMDRTEVRSKHADSHLGHVFDDGPEPTGKRYCMNSAALRFVPEENLKEEGYEEYLYLFRSE
;
A
#
# COMPACT_ATOMS: atom_id res chain seq x y z
N MET A 1 -15.65 -21.85 -11.29
CA MET A 1 -16.35 -20.96 -12.24
C MET A 1 -15.50 -20.83 -13.51
N THR A 2 -16.12 -20.77 -14.68
CA THR A 2 -15.43 -20.50 -15.95
C THR A 2 -14.88 -19.08 -15.93
N SER A 3 -13.58 -18.91 -16.19
CA SER A 3 -12.92 -17.60 -16.24
C SER A 3 -13.60 -16.70 -17.27
N GLY A 4 -14.07 -15.51 -16.85
CA GLY A 4 -14.61 -14.47 -17.75
C GLY A 4 -16.11 -14.18 -17.62
N GLU A 5 -16.84 -14.81 -16.69
CA GLU A 5 -18.21 -14.37 -16.39
C GLU A 5 -18.22 -13.21 -15.39
N ILE A 6 -19.11 -12.24 -15.62
CA ILE A 6 -19.35 -11.14 -14.67
C ILE A 6 -19.77 -11.75 -13.30
N PRO A 7 -19.15 -11.34 -12.18
CA PRO A 7 -19.45 -11.83 -10.84
C PRO A 7 -20.90 -11.58 -10.44
N SER A 8 -21.40 -12.37 -9.49
CA SER A 8 -22.78 -12.22 -9.00
C SER A 8 -22.99 -10.87 -8.30
N LEU A 9 -21.96 -10.33 -7.66
CA LEU A 9 -22.04 -9.02 -7.01
C LEU A 9 -22.32 -7.89 -8.00
N ASP A 10 -21.64 -7.90 -9.15
CA ASP A 10 -21.86 -6.92 -10.22
C ASP A 10 -23.15 -7.18 -10.99
N LYS A 11 -23.48 -8.46 -11.28
CA LYS A 11 -24.77 -8.84 -11.91
C LYS A 11 -25.99 -8.38 -11.09
N ASN A 12 -25.87 -8.37 -9.77
CA ASN A 12 -26.93 -8.01 -8.83
C ASN A 12 -26.81 -6.56 -8.32
N SER A 13 -25.98 -5.73 -8.95
CA SER A 13 -25.88 -4.32 -8.57
C SER A 13 -27.22 -3.60 -8.79
N PRO A 14 -27.61 -2.68 -7.90
CA PRO A 14 -28.91 -2.03 -7.95
C PRO A 14 -29.01 -1.12 -9.17
N ASN A 15 -30.22 -0.99 -9.72
CA ASN A 15 -30.49 -0.09 -10.85
C ASN A 15 -30.49 1.39 -10.46
N LYS A 16 -30.55 1.70 -9.16
CA LYS A 16 -30.56 3.07 -8.62
C LYS A 16 -29.50 3.17 -7.54
N THR A 17 -28.65 4.18 -7.65
CA THR A 17 -27.64 4.54 -6.67
C THR A 17 -27.75 6.03 -6.35
N GLU A 18 -27.33 6.41 -5.16
CA GLU A 18 -27.01 7.79 -4.80
C GLU A 18 -25.49 7.95 -4.69
N THR A 19 -25.00 9.19 -4.75
CA THR A 19 -23.55 9.49 -4.70
C THR A 19 -23.24 10.39 -3.51
N ALA A 20 -22.24 10.00 -2.73
CA ALA A 20 -21.58 10.84 -1.73
C ALA A 20 -20.18 11.24 -2.22
N THR A 21 -19.69 12.40 -1.81
CA THR A 21 -18.37 12.90 -2.23
C THR A 21 -17.68 13.59 -1.07
N PHE A 22 -16.54 13.03 -0.66
CA PHE A 22 -15.82 13.44 0.54
C PHE A 22 -14.34 13.61 0.27
N ALA A 23 -13.74 14.64 0.86
CA ALA A 23 -12.30 14.79 1.04
C ALA A 23 -12.00 14.66 2.54
N LEU A 24 -11.04 13.80 2.90
CA LEU A 24 -10.71 13.49 4.30
C LEU A 24 -9.24 13.09 4.47
N GLY A 25 -8.35 13.75 3.74
CA GLY A 25 -6.93 13.44 3.68
C GLY A 25 -6.55 12.62 2.44
N CYS A 26 -5.51 11.80 2.55
CA CYS A 26 -5.09 10.89 1.48
C CYS A 26 -6.28 10.02 1.07
N PHE A 27 -6.63 10.00 -0.23
CA PHE A 27 -7.84 9.33 -0.71
C PHE A 27 -7.77 7.80 -0.78
N TRP A 28 -6.59 7.17 -0.61
CA TRP A 28 -6.41 5.72 -0.72
C TRP A 28 -7.11 4.99 0.43
N GLY A 29 -6.86 5.41 1.67
CA GLY A 29 -7.51 4.85 2.85
C GLY A 29 -9.06 4.94 2.79
N PRO A 30 -9.63 6.13 2.49
CA PRO A 30 -11.06 6.28 2.25
C PRO A 30 -11.59 5.41 1.09
N ASP A 31 -10.87 5.27 -0.03
CA ASP A 31 -11.28 4.40 -1.15
C ASP A 31 -11.55 2.97 -0.65
N ALA A 32 -10.58 2.38 0.05
CA ALA A 32 -10.70 1.04 0.60
C ALA A 32 -11.74 0.94 1.71
N LYS A 33 -11.73 1.88 2.67
CA LYS A 33 -12.63 1.85 3.82
C LYS A 33 -14.10 1.95 3.42
N PHE A 34 -14.44 2.91 2.55
CA PHE A 34 -15.82 3.02 2.07
C PHE A 34 -16.17 1.89 1.10
N GLY A 35 -15.22 1.43 0.27
CA GLY A 35 -15.43 0.34 -0.67
C GLY A 35 -15.79 -1.00 0.00
N ALA A 36 -15.33 -1.23 1.24
CA ALA A 36 -15.65 -2.42 2.03
C ALA A 36 -17.04 -2.42 2.70
N LEU A 37 -17.81 -1.33 2.60
CA LEU A 37 -19.09 -1.21 3.29
C LEU A 37 -20.20 -1.93 2.54
N ASN A 38 -21.01 -2.69 3.27
CA ASN A 38 -22.22 -3.27 2.69
C ASN A 38 -23.17 -2.17 2.24
N GLY A 39 -23.58 -2.21 0.97
CA GLY A 39 -24.41 -1.19 0.34
C GLY A 39 -23.63 -0.18 -0.50
N VAL A 40 -22.30 -0.10 -0.37
CA VAL A 40 -21.47 0.64 -1.33
C VAL A 40 -21.29 -0.19 -2.59
N ILE A 41 -21.53 0.43 -3.74
CA ILE A 41 -21.47 -0.23 -5.06
C ILE A 41 -20.14 0.03 -5.73
N ARG A 42 -19.63 1.26 -5.66
CA ARG A 42 -18.31 1.57 -6.22
C ARG A 42 -17.75 2.83 -5.62
N THR A 43 -16.43 2.87 -5.53
CA THR A 43 -15.67 4.04 -5.10
C THR A 43 -14.73 4.49 -6.21
N ARG A 44 -14.45 5.79 -6.30
CA ARG A 44 -13.47 6.37 -7.23
C ARG A 44 -12.71 7.48 -6.53
N VAL A 45 -11.40 7.56 -6.78
CA VAL A 45 -10.57 8.64 -6.24
C VAL A 45 -10.26 9.68 -7.30
N GLY A 46 -10.10 10.93 -6.87
CA GLY A 46 -9.97 12.07 -7.76
C GLY A 46 -9.76 13.38 -7.04
N TYR A 47 -9.99 14.46 -7.77
CA TYR A 47 -9.73 15.83 -7.34
C TYR A 47 -10.99 16.67 -7.51
N ALA A 48 -11.36 17.42 -6.46
CA ALA A 48 -12.54 18.27 -6.47
C ALA A 48 -12.34 19.54 -5.62
N GLY A 49 -13.25 20.50 -5.81
CA GLY A 49 -13.35 21.71 -4.99
C GLY A 49 -12.49 22.89 -5.44
N GLY A 50 -11.67 22.73 -6.47
CA GLY A 50 -10.89 23.80 -7.08
C GLY A 50 -11.45 24.28 -8.42
N ASP A 51 -10.92 25.41 -8.89
CA ASP A 51 -11.24 26.02 -10.18
C ASP A 51 -10.28 25.60 -11.31
N LYS A 52 -9.14 24.96 -10.98
CA LYS A 52 -8.18 24.52 -11.99
C LYS A 52 -8.77 23.45 -12.90
N GLU A 53 -8.74 23.67 -14.21
CA GLU A 53 -9.12 22.65 -15.19
C GLU A 53 -8.08 21.53 -15.29
N ASN A 54 -8.55 20.29 -15.42
CA ASN A 54 -7.73 19.08 -15.62
C ASN A 54 -6.54 18.94 -14.64
N PRO A 55 -6.78 18.96 -13.31
CA PRO A 55 -5.75 18.71 -12.32
C PRO A 55 -5.15 17.31 -12.48
N THR A 56 -3.88 17.19 -12.12
CA THR A 56 -3.15 15.91 -11.99
C THR A 56 -2.55 15.84 -10.60
N TYR A 57 -2.07 14.67 -10.19
CA TYR A 57 -1.45 14.50 -8.87
C TYR A 57 -0.31 15.50 -8.60
N HIS A 58 0.53 15.75 -9.60
CA HIS A 58 1.65 16.71 -9.51
C HIS A 58 1.24 18.17 -9.79
N SER A 59 -0.03 18.40 -10.11
CA SER A 59 -0.53 19.70 -10.52
C SER A 59 -1.99 19.92 -10.10
N LEU A 60 -2.28 19.80 -8.81
CA LEU A 60 -3.62 19.88 -8.23
C LEU A 60 -4.25 21.28 -8.31
N GLY A 61 -3.44 22.33 -8.18
CA GLY A 61 -3.98 23.69 -8.01
C GLY A 61 -4.66 23.84 -6.65
N ASP A 62 -5.93 24.23 -6.67
CA ASP A 62 -6.79 24.45 -5.50
C ASP A 62 -7.74 23.28 -5.21
N HIS A 63 -7.67 22.20 -6.00
CA HIS A 63 -8.38 20.96 -5.72
C HIS A 63 -7.80 20.20 -4.52
N THR A 64 -8.63 19.37 -3.91
CA THR A 64 -8.26 18.43 -2.85
C THR A 64 -8.50 16.99 -3.29
N GLU A 65 -7.71 16.06 -2.76
CA GLU A 65 -7.96 14.62 -2.91
C GLU A 65 -9.33 14.27 -2.34
N THR A 66 -10.10 13.55 -3.15
CA THR A 66 -11.53 13.32 -2.93
C THR A 66 -11.88 11.89 -3.33
N VAL A 67 -12.76 11.26 -2.55
CA VAL A 67 -13.40 9.98 -2.89
C VAL A 67 -14.87 10.23 -3.26
N GLN A 68 -15.30 9.66 -4.38
CA GLN A 68 -16.70 9.49 -4.74
C GLN A 68 -17.17 8.09 -4.38
N ILE A 69 -18.35 8.00 -3.77
CA ILE A 69 -18.95 6.76 -3.29
C ILE A 69 -20.35 6.66 -3.88
N ASP A 70 -20.56 5.71 -4.78
CA ASP A 70 -21.90 5.37 -5.25
C ASP A 70 -22.45 4.24 -4.38
N TYR A 71 -23.62 4.45 -3.78
CA TYR A 71 -24.20 3.54 -2.81
C TYR A 71 -25.68 3.27 -3.07
N ASP A 72 -26.14 2.12 -2.57
CA ASP A 72 -27.55 1.73 -2.54
C ASP A 72 -28.23 2.34 -1.31
N PRO A 73 -29.11 3.35 -1.49
CA PRO A 73 -29.78 4.01 -0.37
C PRO A 73 -30.75 3.10 0.40
N GLU A 74 -31.09 1.92 -0.15
CA GLU A 74 -31.90 0.91 0.56
C GLU A 74 -31.06 0.06 1.52
N LYS A 75 -29.72 0.06 1.38
CA LYS A 75 -28.80 -0.75 2.21
C LYS A 75 -27.94 0.09 3.15
N ILE A 76 -27.50 1.26 2.71
CA ILE A 76 -26.69 2.19 3.50
C ILE A 76 -27.16 3.62 3.25
N THR A 77 -27.30 4.41 4.31
CA THR A 77 -27.80 5.77 4.21
C THR A 77 -26.65 6.77 4.14
N TYR A 78 -26.94 7.98 3.64
CA TYR A 78 -25.98 9.09 3.70
C TYR A 78 -25.56 9.43 5.13
N LYS A 79 -26.43 9.23 6.14
CA LYS A 79 -26.08 9.44 7.56
C LYS A 79 -25.01 8.43 8.02
N ASP A 80 -25.13 7.16 7.62
CA ASP A 80 -24.14 6.13 7.96
C ASP A 80 -22.77 6.46 7.34
N LEU A 81 -22.76 6.93 6.09
CA LEU A 81 -21.54 7.38 5.41
C LEU A 81 -20.90 8.59 6.11
N LEU A 82 -21.69 9.55 6.59
CA LEU A 82 -21.20 10.68 7.38
C LEU A 82 -20.60 10.22 8.71
N GLU A 83 -21.23 9.27 9.40
CA GLU A 83 -20.69 8.73 10.66
C GLU A 83 -19.31 8.11 10.45
N ILE A 84 -19.13 7.36 9.36
CA ILE A 84 -17.83 6.79 8.99
C ILE A 84 -16.84 7.88 8.61
N PHE A 85 -17.27 8.91 7.88
CA PHE A 85 -16.44 10.07 7.54
C PHE A 85 -15.85 10.72 8.80
N TRP A 86 -16.67 11.03 9.80
CA TRP A 86 -16.23 11.67 11.04
C TRP A 86 -15.31 10.79 11.89
N LYS A 87 -15.53 9.47 11.90
CA LYS A 87 -14.65 8.51 12.61
C LYS A 87 -13.33 8.24 11.88
N SER A 88 -13.19 8.66 10.62
CA SER A 88 -12.06 8.26 9.78
C SER A 88 -10.90 9.23 9.75
N HIS A 89 -11.03 10.41 10.35
CA HIS A 89 -9.97 11.41 10.38
C HIS A 89 -10.19 12.42 11.52
N ASP A 90 -9.16 13.21 11.83
CA ASP A 90 -9.28 14.35 12.73
C ASP A 90 -9.90 15.54 11.99
N SER A 91 -11.15 15.87 12.32
CA SER A 91 -11.94 16.94 11.71
C SER A 91 -11.62 18.35 12.22
N THR A 92 -10.75 18.46 13.23
CA THR A 92 -10.29 19.73 13.80
C THR A 92 -9.01 20.24 13.13
N GLN A 93 -8.26 19.34 12.48
CA GLN A 93 -7.00 19.68 11.84
C GLN A 93 -7.19 20.45 10.54
N ASN A 94 -6.58 21.63 10.48
CA ASN A 94 -6.44 22.36 9.22
C ASN A 94 -5.24 21.81 8.43
N ARG A 95 -5.53 21.06 7.38
CA ARG A 95 -4.52 20.40 6.52
C ARG A 95 -4.17 21.23 5.30
N THR A 96 -3.11 20.83 4.60
CA THR A 96 -2.71 21.41 3.31
C THR A 96 -3.83 21.27 2.28
N THR A 97 -3.81 22.10 1.23
CA THR A 97 -4.85 22.13 0.18
C THR A 97 -5.22 20.75 -0.38
N GLN A 98 -4.21 19.90 -0.64
CA GLN A 98 -4.39 18.54 -1.15
C GLN A 98 -5.17 17.61 -0.21
N TYR A 99 -5.12 17.84 1.10
CA TYR A 99 -5.58 16.90 2.14
C TYR A 99 -6.66 17.52 3.03
N LYS A 100 -7.42 18.48 2.51
CA LYS A 100 -8.48 19.14 3.28
C LYS A 100 -9.59 18.15 3.66
N SER A 101 -10.28 18.47 4.74
CA SER A 101 -11.53 17.81 5.13
C SER A 101 -12.72 18.59 4.56
N ILE A 102 -13.43 18.02 3.60
CA ILE A 102 -14.56 18.66 2.91
C ILE A 102 -15.67 17.64 2.62
N ILE A 103 -16.91 18.02 2.89
CA ILE A 103 -18.12 17.33 2.42
C ILE A 103 -18.69 18.10 1.22
N PHE A 104 -18.74 17.44 0.06
CA PHE A 104 -19.32 18.01 -1.16
C PHE A 104 -20.77 17.51 -1.31
N TYR A 105 -21.75 18.39 -1.06
CA TYR A 105 -23.16 18.00 -1.12
C TYR A 105 -23.73 18.09 -2.53
N HIS A 106 -24.48 17.08 -2.95
CA HIS A 106 -25.12 17.01 -4.27
C HIS A 106 -26.54 17.60 -4.30
N ASN A 107 -27.16 17.77 -3.13
CA ASN A 107 -28.51 18.33 -2.99
C ASN A 107 -28.74 18.88 -1.57
N GLU A 108 -29.85 19.60 -1.38
CA GLU A 108 -30.21 20.20 -0.09
C GLU A 108 -30.41 19.16 1.04
N LYS A 109 -30.85 17.94 0.71
CA LYS A 109 -30.97 16.88 1.72
C LYS A 109 -29.59 16.50 2.25
N GLN A 110 -28.60 16.26 1.40
CA GLN A 110 -27.23 15.98 1.84
C GLN A 110 -26.61 17.14 2.60
N LYS A 111 -26.86 18.38 2.18
CA LYS A 111 -26.40 19.58 2.89
C LYS A 111 -26.92 19.62 4.33
N ASN A 112 -28.24 19.53 4.50
CA ASN A 112 -28.86 19.59 5.83
C ASN A 112 -28.37 18.45 6.74
N LEU A 113 -28.19 17.25 6.18
CA LEU A 113 -27.66 16.09 6.90
C LEU A 113 -26.19 16.28 7.32
N ALA A 114 -25.37 16.88 6.45
CA ALA A 114 -23.97 17.17 6.75
C ALA A 114 -23.81 18.26 7.81
N GLU A 115 -24.64 19.31 7.75
CA GLU A 115 -24.68 20.39 8.76
C GLU A 115 -25.15 19.83 10.11
N GLU A 116 -26.23 19.05 10.15
CA GLU A 116 -26.70 18.35 11.37
C GLU A 116 -25.59 17.47 11.96
N ALA A 117 -24.91 16.68 11.13
CA ALA A 117 -23.84 15.79 11.60
C ALA A 117 -22.61 16.57 12.12
N LYS A 118 -22.27 17.71 11.49
CA LYS A 118 -21.20 18.59 11.97
C LYS A 118 -21.53 19.19 13.33
N ASP A 119 -22.74 19.73 13.50
CA ASP A 119 -23.19 20.31 14.77
C ASP A 119 -23.18 19.28 15.91
N ASN A 120 -23.61 18.04 15.62
CA ASN A 120 -23.55 16.93 16.58
C ASN A 120 -22.10 16.60 16.95
N GLN A 121 -21.20 16.50 15.98
CA GLN A 121 -19.79 16.20 16.23
C GLN A 121 -19.11 17.31 17.06
N GLU A 122 -19.39 18.60 16.81
CA GLU A 122 -18.89 19.71 17.64
C GLU A 122 -19.44 19.63 19.07
N THR A 123 -20.72 19.27 19.21
CA THR A 123 -21.37 19.11 20.52
C THR A 123 -20.79 17.93 21.31
N GLU A 124 -20.53 16.79 20.67
CA GLU A 124 -20.01 15.59 21.32
C GLU A 124 -18.53 15.74 21.70
N THR A 125 -17.72 16.28 20.81
CA THR A 125 -16.28 16.44 21.03
C THR A 125 -15.93 17.68 21.85
N GLN A 126 -16.82 18.69 21.89
CA GLN A 126 -16.55 20.04 22.40
C GLN A 126 -15.39 20.73 21.67
N GLU A 127 -15.08 20.30 20.45
CA GLU A 127 -14.04 20.85 19.60
C GLU A 127 -14.64 21.59 18.41
N LYS A 128 -13.91 22.59 17.90
CA LYS A 128 -14.33 23.35 16.72
C LYS A 128 -13.92 22.60 15.46
N ILE A 129 -14.90 22.26 14.62
CA ILE A 129 -14.66 21.50 13.39
C ILE A 129 -14.26 22.44 12.24
N THR A 130 -13.18 22.07 11.57
CA THR A 130 -12.65 22.80 10.41
C THR A 130 -13.18 22.27 9.08
N THR A 131 -13.79 21.08 9.07
CA THR A 131 -14.40 20.48 7.88
C THR A 131 -15.33 21.44 7.15
N GLY A 132 -15.07 21.63 5.86
CA GLY A 132 -15.90 22.43 4.97
C GLY A 132 -17.14 21.65 4.51
N ILE A 133 -18.26 22.34 4.33
CA ILE A 133 -19.47 21.79 3.70
C ILE A 133 -19.77 22.71 2.51
N VAL A 134 -19.58 22.19 1.29
CA VAL A 134 -19.61 23.01 0.07
C VAL A 134 -20.44 22.30 -1.01
N PRO A 135 -21.07 23.04 -1.95
CA PRO A 135 -21.78 22.42 -3.05
C PRO A 135 -20.81 21.63 -3.92
N TYR A 136 -21.23 20.44 -4.33
CA TYR A 136 -20.53 19.67 -5.36
C TYR A 136 -20.57 20.41 -6.71
N SER A 137 -19.42 20.51 -7.38
CA SER A 137 -19.29 21.14 -8.70
C SER A 137 -18.81 20.12 -9.75
N GLU A 138 -17.53 19.78 -9.71
CA GLU A 138 -16.88 18.88 -10.66
C GLU A 138 -15.92 17.93 -9.93
N PHE A 139 -15.71 16.76 -10.53
CA PHE A 139 -14.81 15.73 -10.04
C PHE A 139 -13.94 15.25 -11.19
N TYR A 140 -12.64 15.45 -11.03
CA TYR A 140 -11.62 14.97 -11.97
C TYR A 140 -11.11 13.64 -11.48
N LEU A 141 -11.32 12.59 -12.26
CA LEU A 141 -10.84 11.25 -11.93
C LEU A 141 -9.31 11.26 -11.83
N ALA A 142 -8.77 10.75 -10.73
CA ALA A 142 -7.32 10.58 -10.59
C ALA A 142 -6.81 9.50 -11.54
N GLU A 143 -5.51 9.55 -11.82
CA GLU A 143 -4.79 8.63 -12.67
C GLU A 143 -5.00 7.17 -12.23
N ASP A 144 -4.94 6.24 -13.20
CA ASP A 144 -5.30 4.83 -12.96
C ASP A 144 -4.56 4.20 -11.79
N TYR A 145 -3.28 4.55 -11.59
CA TYR A 145 -2.46 3.99 -10.51
C TYR A 145 -2.93 4.39 -9.10
N HIS A 146 -3.75 5.44 -8.96
CA HIS A 146 -4.37 5.80 -7.69
C HIS A 146 -5.66 5.03 -7.41
N GLN A 147 -6.31 4.48 -8.43
CA GLN A 147 -7.59 3.79 -8.27
C GLN A 147 -7.40 2.41 -7.66
N LYS A 148 -8.14 2.07 -6.59
CA LYS A 148 -8.06 0.75 -5.96
C LYS A 148 -6.62 0.41 -5.53
N HIS A 149 -5.98 1.37 -4.87
CA HIS A 149 -4.56 1.35 -4.55
C HIS A 149 -4.15 0.07 -3.80
N ASP A 150 -4.81 -0.26 -2.69
CA ASP A 150 -4.47 -1.42 -1.86
C ASP A 150 -4.60 -2.76 -2.64
N LEU A 151 -5.57 -2.86 -3.55
CA LEU A 151 -5.68 -4.04 -4.41
C LEU A 151 -4.53 -4.14 -5.41
N ARG A 152 -3.93 -3.02 -5.82
CA ARG A 152 -2.86 -2.97 -6.83
C ARG A 152 -1.54 -3.50 -6.30
N ASP A 153 -1.34 -3.52 -4.99
CA ASP A 153 -0.20 -4.17 -4.35
C ASP A 153 -0.24 -5.70 -4.57
N HIS A 154 -1.39 -6.25 -4.97
CA HIS A 154 -1.59 -7.68 -5.23
C HIS A 154 -1.84 -7.98 -6.71
N GLN A 155 -0.76 -8.01 -7.51
CA GLN A 155 -0.85 -8.14 -8.97
C GLN A 155 -1.59 -9.42 -9.44
N SER A 156 -1.50 -10.53 -8.71
CA SER A 156 -2.22 -11.76 -8.99
C SER A 156 -3.75 -11.58 -8.98
N LEU A 157 -4.25 -10.80 -8.01
CA LEU A 157 -5.66 -10.45 -7.88
C LEU A 157 -6.07 -9.47 -8.99
N ILE A 158 -5.24 -8.46 -9.27
CA ILE A 158 -5.45 -7.55 -10.41
C ILE A 158 -5.54 -8.32 -11.72
N ASP A 159 -4.64 -9.26 -11.98
CA ASP A 159 -4.65 -10.08 -13.19
C ASP A 159 -5.90 -10.98 -13.25
N GLY A 160 -6.33 -11.48 -12.09
CA GLY A 160 -7.60 -12.20 -11.93
C GLY A 160 -8.79 -11.33 -12.35
N PHE A 161 -8.89 -10.12 -11.82
CA PHE A 161 -9.96 -9.19 -12.16
C PHE A 161 -9.86 -8.66 -13.59
N LYS A 162 -8.68 -8.41 -14.15
CA LYS A 162 -8.51 -7.98 -15.54
C LYS A 162 -8.95 -9.03 -16.56
N LYS A 163 -8.92 -10.33 -16.21
CA LYS A 163 -9.53 -11.38 -17.04
C LYS A 163 -11.05 -11.30 -17.08
N ILE A 164 -11.67 -10.73 -16.04
CA ILE A 164 -13.12 -10.52 -15.93
C ILE A 164 -13.50 -9.16 -16.54
N TYR A 165 -12.68 -8.15 -16.29
CA TYR A 165 -12.83 -6.76 -16.70
C TYR A 165 -11.61 -6.27 -17.49
N PRO A 166 -11.51 -6.60 -18.79
CA PRO A 166 -10.40 -6.15 -19.62
C PRO A 166 -10.40 -4.64 -19.86
N ASP A 167 -11.58 -4.02 -19.83
CA ASP A 167 -11.75 -2.57 -19.95
C ASP A 167 -11.56 -1.88 -18.59
N SER A 168 -10.74 -0.82 -18.56
CA SER A 168 -10.39 -0.12 -17.32
C SER A 168 -11.58 0.58 -16.67
N LYS A 169 -12.56 1.03 -17.46
CA LYS A 169 -13.77 1.66 -16.95
C LYS A 169 -14.68 0.63 -16.30
N ASP A 170 -14.79 -0.57 -16.87
CA ASP A 170 -15.56 -1.66 -16.26
C ASP A 170 -14.90 -2.13 -14.95
N PHE A 171 -13.57 -2.27 -14.94
CA PHE A 171 -12.80 -2.58 -13.73
C PHE A 171 -13.06 -1.56 -12.62
N LEU A 172 -12.95 -0.27 -12.94
CA LEU A 172 -13.14 0.81 -11.98
C LEU A 172 -14.57 0.89 -11.44
N ASN A 173 -15.56 0.55 -12.27
CA ASN A 173 -16.97 0.63 -11.90
C ASN A 173 -17.52 -0.66 -11.27
N SER A 174 -16.68 -1.68 -11.06
CA SER A 174 -17.09 -2.95 -10.47
C SER A 174 -17.23 -2.87 -8.94
N ALA A 175 -18.35 -3.40 -8.45
CA ALA A 175 -18.61 -3.66 -7.04
C ALA A 175 -17.71 -4.76 -6.47
N ALA A 176 -17.42 -5.81 -7.24
CA ALA A 176 -16.46 -6.83 -6.83
C ALA A 176 -15.05 -6.25 -6.64
N VAL A 177 -14.57 -5.46 -7.61
CA VAL A 177 -13.24 -4.83 -7.51
C VAL A 177 -13.20 -3.84 -6.34
N THR A 178 -14.27 -3.05 -6.15
CA THR A 178 -14.38 -2.11 -5.03
C THR A 178 -14.30 -2.80 -3.68
N LEU A 179 -15.08 -3.87 -3.49
CA LEU A 179 -15.08 -4.63 -2.26
C LEU A 179 -13.75 -5.35 -2.03
N ALA A 180 -13.15 -5.92 -3.09
CA ALA A 180 -11.86 -6.58 -3.01
C ALA A 180 -10.73 -5.61 -2.59
N ASN A 181 -10.76 -4.35 -3.04
CA ASN A 181 -9.84 -3.32 -2.55
C ASN A 181 -10.02 -3.04 -1.06
N GLY A 182 -11.27 -2.99 -0.58
CA GLY A 182 -11.54 -2.89 0.84
C GLY A 182 -10.99 -4.08 1.64
N TYR A 183 -11.14 -5.31 1.12
CA TYR A 183 -10.58 -6.51 1.75
C TYR A 183 -9.05 -6.53 1.73
N ALA A 184 -8.42 -6.11 0.63
CA ALA A 184 -6.96 -5.99 0.54
C ALA A 184 -6.38 -5.03 1.60
N ALA A 185 -7.11 -3.97 1.94
CA ALA A 185 -6.75 -3.05 3.01
C ALA A 185 -7.16 -3.51 4.43
N GLY A 186 -7.66 -4.74 4.60
CA GLY A 186 -8.13 -5.28 5.89
C GLY A 186 -9.50 -4.78 6.37
N TYR A 187 -10.21 -3.99 5.57
CA TYR A 187 -11.55 -3.51 5.89
C TYR A 187 -12.64 -4.53 5.55
N GLY A 188 -13.88 -4.26 5.96
CA GLY A 188 -15.02 -5.13 5.65
C GLY A 188 -15.03 -6.42 6.44
N LYS A 189 -16.06 -7.25 6.28
CA LYS A 189 -16.16 -8.55 6.96
C LYS A 189 -16.26 -9.66 5.92
N ILE A 190 -15.55 -10.75 6.16
CA ILE A 190 -15.68 -12.03 5.45
C ILE A 190 -16.17 -13.02 6.50
N GLU A 191 -17.44 -13.40 6.42
CA GLU A 191 -18.05 -14.35 7.37
C GLU A 191 -18.08 -15.76 6.76
N THR A 192 -18.23 -15.82 5.44
CA THR A 192 -18.36 -17.08 4.71
C THR A 192 -17.51 -17.08 3.44
N ARG A 193 -17.20 -18.28 2.94
CA ARG A 193 -16.57 -18.45 1.62
C ARG A 193 -17.42 -17.85 0.49
N GLU A 194 -18.74 -17.83 0.65
CA GLU A 194 -19.68 -17.28 -0.34
C GLU A 194 -19.50 -15.77 -0.52
N ASP A 195 -19.05 -15.05 0.52
CA ASP A 195 -18.72 -13.62 0.46
C ASP A 195 -17.55 -13.30 -0.49
N LEU A 196 -16.65 -14.28 -0.69
CA LEU A 196 -15.52 -14.19 -1.61
C LEU A 196 -15.86 -14.75 -2.99
N GLU A 197 -16.67 -15.81 -3.07
CA GLU A 197 -17.09 -16.40 -4.34
C GLU A 197 -17.90 -15.42 -5.20
N ARG A 198 -18.69 -14.55 -4.56
CA ARG A 198 -19.43 -13.47 -5.26
C ARG A 198 -18.54 -12.43 -5.96
N LEU A 199 -17.23 -12.38 -5.65
CA LEU A 199 -16.26 -11.50 -6.32
C LEU A 199 -15.83 -12.05 -7.69
N GLY A 200 -16.17 -13.31 -8.00
CA GLY A 200 -15.86 -13.94 -9.29
C GLY A 200 -14.39 -14.33 -9.48
N LEU A 201 -13.58 -14.21 -8.42
CA LEU A 201 -12.19 -14.68 -8.40
C LEU A 201 -12.13 -16.21 -8.52
N THR A 202 -10.99 -16.69 -9.02
CA THR A 202 -10.67 -18.14 -9.00
C THR A 202 -10.46 -18.62 -7.56
N SER A 203 -10.52 -19.94 -7.30
CA SER A 203 -10.27 -20.47 -5.94
C SER A 203 -8.95 -20.00 -5.34
N ASN A 204 -7.88 -19.94 -6.14
CA ASN A 204 -6.58 -19.41 -5.71
C ASN A 204 -6.68 -17.91 -5.37
N GLY A 205 -7.34 -17.11 -6.20
CA GLY A 205 -7.56 -15.69 -5.90
C GLY A 205 -8.43 -15.45 -4.65
N ILE A 206 -9.39 -16.34 -4.38
CA ILE A 206 -10.20 -16.31 -3.15
C ILE A 206 -9.34 -16.60 -1.93
N GLU A 207 -8.51 -17.64 -2.00
CA GLU A 207 -7.59 -18.02 -0.92
C GLU A 207 -6.59 -16.89 -0.64
N GLN A 208 -5.96 -16.34 -1.67
CA GLN A 208 -5.05 -15.18 -1.54
C GLN A 208 -5.73 -13.96 -0.90
N LEU A 209 -6.92 -13.58 -1.39
CA LEU A 209 -7.62 -12.41 -0.85
C LEU A 209 -8.06 -12.63 0.60
N TYR A 210 -8.43 -13.85 0.97
CA TYR A 210 -8.74 -14.18 2.36
C TYR A 210 -7.50 -14.07 3.25
N GLU A 211 -6.36 -14.61 2.81
CA GLU A 211 -5.08 -14.53 3.52
C GLU A 211 -4.70 -13.06 3.78
N ILE A 212 -4.64 -12.24 2.73
CA ILE A 212 -4.38 -10.79 2.81
C ILE A 212 -5.33 -10.10 3.81
N TRP A 213 -6.63 -10.36 3.69
CA TRP A 213 -7.61 -9.74 4.58
C TRP A 213 -7.45 -10.16 6.04
N SER A 214 -7.13 -11.43 6.27
CA SER A 214 -6.96 -12.01 7.61
C SER A 214 -5.67 -11.54 8.28
N SER A 215 -4.60 -11.35 7.51
CA SER A 215 -3.31 -10.87 7.99
C SER A 215 -3.35 -9.38 8.35
N ALA A 216 -4.02 -8.58 7.52
CA ALA A 216 -4.24 -7.14 7.76
C ALA A 216 -5.08 -6.83 9.02
N ARG A 217 -5.74 -7.83 9.64
CA ARG A 217 -6.54 -7.69 10.87
C ARG A 217 -5.80 -7.97 12.17
N GLY A 218 -4.49 -8.27 12.11
CA GLY A 218 -3.64 -8.67 13.24
C GLY A 218 -3.33 -7.60 14.29
N VAL A 219 -4.25 -6.71 14.65
CA VAL A 219 -4.20 -5.90 15.88
C VAL A 219 -5.56 -5.95 16.61
N ASP A 220 -5.64 -6.83 17.62
CA ASP A 220 -6.64 -7.01 18.70
C ASP A 220 -8.15 -7.17 18.37
N THR A 221 -8.68 -8.41 18.50
CA THR A 221 -9.48 -8.86 19.68
C THR A 221 -10.06 -10.30 19.51
N CYS A 222 -9.77 -11.13 20.52
CA CYS A 222 -10.50 -12.29 21.09
C CYS A 222 -11.31 -13.30 20.23
N ASP A 223 -10.77 -14.52 20.23
CA ASP A 223 -11.40 -15.82 20.58
C ASP A 223 -12.62 -16.30 19.79
N CYS A 224 -12.42 -17.31 18.94
CA CYS A 224 -13.21 -18.55 18.92
C CYS A 224 -12.32 -19.71 18.42
N GLN A 225 -12.39 -20.81 19.16
CA GLN A 225 -11.50 -21.97 19.14
C GLN A 225 -11.72 -22.94 17.97
N ASP A 226 -10.66 -23.73 17.75
CA ASP A 226 -10.62 -25.09 17.19
C ASP A 226 -11.05 -25.31 15.73
N ILE A 227 -10.05 -25.40 14.83
CA ILE A 227 -9.77 -26.64 14.09
C ILE A 227 -8.24 -26.83 13.95
N SER A 228 -7.80 -28.01 14.40
CA SER A 228 -6.47 -28.61 14.42
C SER A 228 -5.63 -28.51 13.13
N SER A 229 -4.36 -28.13 13.33
CA SER A 229 -3.15 -28.36 12.50
C SER A 229 -2.92 -29.81 12.01
N PRO A 230 -2.09 -30.10 10.96
CA PRO A 230 -0.73 -29.52 10.81
C PRO A 230 -0.15 -29.20 9.42
N SER A 231 0.83 -28.29 9.51
CA SER A 231 2.16 -28.21 8.86
C SER A 231 2.37 -27.47 7.53
N GLN A 232 2.92 -26.26 7.69
CA GLN A 232 4.06 -25.62 7.01
C GLN A 232 3.88 -25.06 5.60
N ALA A 233 3.67 -23.74 5.55
CA ALA A 233 4.25 -22.82 4.58
C ALA A 233 4.56 -21.54 5.34
N ASP A 234 5.84 -21.14 5.32
CA ASP A 234 6.43 -20.15 6.23
C ASP A 234 6.01 -18.69 5.92
N ASP A 235 5.95 -17.92 6.99
CA ASP A 235 5.49 -16.53 7.13
C ASP A 235 6.35 -15.50 6.38
N TYR A 236 5.75 -14.55 5.65
CA TYR A 236 6.42 -13.35 5.10
C TYR A 236 5.88 -12.02 5.65
N GLU A 237 5.07 -12.02 6.71
CA GLU A 237 4.58 -10.79 7.34
C GLU A 237 5.29 -10.41 8.65
N ASN A 238 6.28 -11.18 9.09
CA ASN A 238 6.99 -10.89 10.34
C ASN A 238 8.51 -10.95 10.15
N TYR A 239 9.06 -9.96 9.42
CA TYR A 239 10.50 -9.71 9.44
C TYR A 239 10.88 -9.29 10.86
N GLU A 240 11.42 -10.24 11.62
CA GLU A 240 11.91 -10.04 12.98
C GLU A 240 13.41 -10.31 13.02
N LYS A 241 14.11 -9.52 13.82
CA LYS A 241 15.53 -9.75 14.11
C LYS A 241 15.67 -11.02 14.97
N PRO A 242 16.39 -12.06 14.52
CA PRO A 242 16.75 -13.18 15.39
C PRO A 242 17.56 -12.71 16.61
N SER A 243 17.61 -13.54 17.66
CA SER A 243 18.44 -13.24 18.83
C SER A 243 19.92 -13.26 18.47
N ASP A 244 20.72 -12.51 19.23
CA ASP A 244 22.16 -12.37 18.96
C ASP A 244 22.90 -13.72 18.94
N ASP A 245 22.52 -14.66 19.83
CA ASP A 245 23.07 -16.01 19.87
C ASP A 245 22.83 -16.77 18.54
N VAL A 246 21.64 -16.61 17.93
CA VAL A 246 21.32 -17.23 16.64
C VAL A 246 22.14 -16.57 15.53
N LEU A 247 22.29 -15.24 15.55
CA LEU A 247 23.09 -14.52 14.56
C LEU A 247 24.56 -14.93 14.57
N GLN A 248 25.14 -15.18 15.75
CA GLN A 248 26.53 -15.64 15.87
C GLN A 248 26.74 -17.06 15.33
N GLU A 249 25.70 -17.91 15.31
CA GLU A 249 25.76 -19.26 14.75
C GLU A 249 25.50 -19.28 13.24
N GLU A 250 24.56 -18.46 12.75
CA GLU A 250 24.11 -18.50 11.35
C GLU A 250 24.93 -17.61 10.41
N LEU A 251 25.43 -16.46 10.90
CA LEU A 251 26.22 -15.54 10.10
C LEU A 251 27.71 -15.91 10.14
N THR A 252 28.39 -15.68 9.03
CA THR A 252 29.86 -15.67 9.04
C THR A 252 30.37 -14.49 9.86
N SER A 253 31.60 -14.58 10.38
CA SER A 253 32.19 -13.49 11.18
C SER A 253 32.16 -12.13 10.48
N LEU A 254 32.38 -12.08 9.17
CA LEU A 254 32.31 -10.83 8.39
C LEU A 254 30.87 -10.31 8.26
N GLN A 255 29.87 -11.18 8.10
CA GLN A 255 28.46 -10.78 8.01
C GLN A 255 27.96 -10.24 9.36
N TYR A 256 28.36 -10.88 10.46
CA TYR A 256 28.06 -10.40 11.80
C TYR A 256 28.75 -9.05 12.08
N GLU A 257 30.06 -8.93 11.81
CA GLU A 257 30.83 -7.69 11.97
C GLU A 257 30.20 -6.54 11.18
N VAL A 258 29.83 -6.78 9.92
CA VAL A 258 29.21 -5.76 9.07
C VAL A 258 27.81 -5.38 9.58
N THR A 259 26.92 -6.35 9.81
CA THR A 259 25.51 -6.06 10.10
C THR A 259 25.27 -5.58 11.53
N GLN A 260 25.99 -6.13 12.51
CA GLN A 260 25.76 -5.86 13.93
C GLN A 260 26.75 -4.86 14.54
N GLU A 261 27.99 -4.83 14.03
CA GLU A 261 29.08 -4.00 14.59
C GLU A 261 29.44 -2.80 13.69
N ASN A 262 28.65 -2.54 12.65
CA ASN A 262 28.85 -1.47 11.67
C ASN A 262 30.20 -1.57 10.92
N GLY A 263 30.69 -2.79 10.71
CA GLY A 263 31.87 -3.06 9.91
C GLY A 263 31.69 -2.71 8.44
N THR A 264 32.79 -2.69 7.69
CA THR A 264 32.78 -2.47 6.24
C THR A 264 33.65 -3.51 5.55
N GLU A 265 33.08 -4.25 4.61
CA GLU A 265 33.81 -5.29 3.89
C GLU A 265 34.85 -4.70 2.91
N PRO A 266 35.88 -5.45 2.50
CA PRO A 266 36.87 -4.95 1.54
C PRO A 266 36.28 -4.65 0.15
N ALA A 267 36.65 -3.50 -0.42
CA ALA A 267 36.32 -3.13 -1.79
C ALA A 267 36.85 -4.17 -2.82
N PHE A 268 36.04 -4.47 -3.85
CA PHE A 268 36.33 -5.41 -4.95
C PHE A 268 36.58 -6.88 -4.54
N ASN A 269 36.62 -7.17 -3.24
CA ASN A 269 36.78 -8.53 -2.72
C ASN A 269 35.55 -8.92 -1.89
N ASN A 270 34.39 -8.83 -2.54
CA ASN A 270 33.11 -9.19 -1.96
C ASN A 270 32.21 -9.88 -2.99
N LYS A 271 31.08 -10.42 -2.53
CA LYS A 271 30.28 -11.35 -3.34
C LYS A 271 29.47 -10.67 -4.45
N TYR A 272 29.03 -9.42 -4.25
CA TYR A 272 28.03 -8.81 -5.14
C TYR A 272 28.49 -7.53 -5.86
N TRP A 273 29.72 -7.04 -5.66
CA TRP A 273 30.20 -5.84 -6.37
C TRP A 273 30.00 -5.96 -7.90
N ASN A 274 30.35 -7.11 -8.49
CA ASN A 274 30.22 -7.38 -9.92
C ASN A 274 29.01 -8.25 -10.31
N ASN A 275 28.07 -8.51 -9.40
CA ASN A 275 26.88 -9.29 -9.75
C ASN A 275 26.02 -8.50 -10.76
N LYS A 276 25.62 -9.18 -11.84
CA LYS A 276 24.79 -8.65 -12.94
C LYS A 276 23.53 -9.49 -13.21
N LYS A 277 23.26 -10.50 -12.40
CA LYS A 277 22.07 -11.34 -12.54
C LYS A 277 20.80 -10.55 -12.17
N GLY A 278 19.69 -10.85 -12.85
CA GLY A 278 18.35 -10.40 -12.45
C GLY A 278 17.91 -11.04 -11.13
N GLY A 279 17.21 -10.29 -10.30
CA GLY A 279 16.86 -10.66 -8.93
C GLY A 279 16.94 -9.50 -7.95
N ILE A 280 16.61 -9.76 -6.69
CA ILE A 280 16.59 -8.75 -5.62
C ILE A 280 17.67 -9.05 -4.57
N TYR A 281 17.98 -8.03 -3.76
CA TYR A 281 18.84 -8.12 -2.60
C TYR A 281 17.97 -7.88 -1.36
N VAL A 282 17.95 -8.87 -0.48
CA VAL A 282 17.24 -8.84 0.80
C VAL A 282 18.24 -8.70 1.93
N ASP A 283 17.80 -8.27 3.11
CA ASP A 283 18.62 -8.32 4.31
C ASP A 283 19.02 -9.77 4.59
N ILE A 284 20.30 -10.01 4.87
CA ILE A 284 20.77 -11.33 5.23
C ILE A 284 20.25 -11.80 6.59
N VAL A 285 19.84 -10.86 7.46
CA VAL A 285 19.36 -11.13 8.82
C VAL A 285 17.86 -11.36 8.84
N SER A 286 17.06 -10.36 8.44
CA SER A 286 15.60 -10.44 8.49
C SER A 286 14.98 -11.06 7.24
N GLY A 287 15.67 -11.02 6.09
CA GLY A 287 15.07 -11.38 4.80
C GLY A 287 14.19 -10.28 4.20
N GLU A 288 14.11 -9.08 4.79
CA GLU A 288 13.31 -8.00 4.24
C GLU A 288 13.87 -7.50 2.88
N PRO A 289 13.04 -7.21 1.87
CA PRO A 289 13.51 -6.71 0.57
C PRO A 289 14.12 -5.31 0.66
N LEU A 290 15.35 -5.14 0.14
CA LEU A 290 16.10 -3.88 0.27
C LEU A 290 16.39 -3.22 -1.07
N PHE A 291 16.90 -3.95 -2.06
CA PHE A 291 17.33 -3.38 -3.35
C PHE A 291 17.01 -4.31 -4.52
N SER A 292 16.81 -3.74 -5.71
CA SER A 292 16.66 -4.49 -6.96
C SER A 292 17.93 -4.46 -7.80
N SER A 293 18.23 -5.54 -8.52
CA SER A 293 19.27 -5.52 -9.55
C SER A 293 18.96 -4.58 -10.73
N THR A 294 17.69 -4.20 -10.96
CA THR A 294 17.30 -3.18 -11.97
C THR A 294 17.86 -1.79 -11.66
N ASP A 295 18.04 -1.49 -10.38
CA ASP A 295 18.56 -0.20 -9.90
C ASP A 295 20.04 -0.28 -9.53
N LYS A 296 20.67 -1.46 -9.69
CA LYS A 296 22.10 -1.65 -9.47
C LYS A 296 22.90 -1.10 -10.65
N PHE A 297 23.97 -0.37 -10.36
CA PHE A 297 24.86 0.18 -11.38
C PHE A 297 26.34 0.05 -11.02
N GLU A 298 27.20 0.19 -12.02
CA GLU A 298 28.66 0.16 -11.84
C GLU A 298 29.17 1.54 -11.39
N SER A 299 29.40 1.71 -10.09
CA SER A 299 29.90 2.97 -9.51
C SER A 299 31.42 3.10 -9.54
N GLY A 300 32.15 1.98 -9.67
CA GLY A 300 33.60 1.94 -9.50
C GLY A 300 34.08 2.04 -8.05
N SER A 301 33.18 2.04 -7.06
CA SER A 301 33.57 2.11 -5.63
C SER A 301 34.15 0.80 -5.10
N GLY A 302 33.81 -0.33 -5.72
CA GLY A 302 34.17 -1.67 -5.26
C GLY A 302 33.14 -2.34 -4.37
N TRP A 303 32.00 -1.71 -4.11
CA TRP A 303 30.85 -2.27 -3.40
C TRP A 303 29.58 -2.24 -4.28
N PRO A 304 28.61 -3.14 -4.09
CA PRO A 304 27.34 -3.07 -4.81
C PRO A 304 26.67 -1.71 -4.57
N SER A 305 26.31 -1.04 -5.67
CA SER A 305 25.79 0.32 -5.66
C SER A 305 24.46 0.40 -6.36
N PHE A 306 23.49 1.07 -5.74
CA PHE A 306 22.11 1.20 -6.23
C PHE A 306 21.68 2.66 -6.32
N THR A 307 20.76 2.98 -7.24
CA THR A 307 20.24 4.35 -7.41
C THR A 307 19.10 4.69 -6.45
N LYS A 308 18.35 3.68 -5.99
CA LYS A 308 17.23 3.78 -5.05
C LYS A 308 16.99 2.44 -4.34
N PRO A 309 16.34 2.43 -3.16
CA PRO A 309 15.87 1.21 -2.53
C PRO A 309 14.68 0.62 -3.29
N LEU A 310 14.48 -0.70 -3.12
CA LEU A 310 13.33 -1.42 -3.65
C LEU A 310 12.06 -0.98 -2.91
N GLU A 311 12.07 -1.09 -1.59
CA GLU A 311 11.02 -0.61 -0.71
C GLU A 311 11.56 0.51 0.20
N PRO A 312 11.23 1.79 -0.04
CA PRO A 312 11.71 2.90 0.79
C PRO A 312 11.34 2.78 2.26
N SER A 313 10.24 2.09 2.56
CA SER A 313 9.74 1.82 3.91
C SER A 313 10.63 0.85 4.71
N ASN A 314 11.47 0.04 4.05
CA ASN A 314 12.40 -0.92 4.68
C ASN A 314 13.78 -0.29 5.00
N ILE A 315 13.96 1.00 4.71
CA ILE A 315 15.25 1.68 4.88
C ILE A 315 15.16 2.75 5.97
N VAL A 316 16.07 2.66 6.93
CA VAL A 316 16.31 3.69 7.95
C VAL A 316 17.60 4.43 7.61
N LYS A 317 17.53 5.76 7.57
CA LYS A 317 18.70 6.63 7.36
C LYS A 317 19.10 7.26 8.69
N LYS A 318 20.37 7.11 9.08
CA LYS A 318 20.94 7.74 10.28
C LYS A 318 22.06 8.68 9.87
N GLU A 319 22.14 9.84 10.52
CA GLU A 319 23.26 10.75 10.34
C GLU A 319 24.51 10.15 11.00
N ASP A 320 25.56 9.92 10.22
CA ASP A 320 26.84 9.38 10.66
C ASP A 320 27.90 10.49 10.56
N HIS A 321 28.15 11.15 11.69
CA HIS A 321 29.19 12.17 11.83
C HIS A 321 30.54 11.49 12.07
N GLY A 322 31.09 10.88 11.02
CA GLY A 322 32.43 10.32 11.04
C GLY A 322 33.52 11.40 11.22
N ALA A 323 34.72 10.98 11.61
CA ALA A 323 35.84 11.89 11.92
C ALA A 323 36.40 12.69 10.72
N GLU A 324 36.01 12.34 9.47
CA GLU A 324 36.58 12.90 8.24
C GLU A 324 35.52 13.49 7.28
N MET A 325 34.29 12.95 7.27
CA MET A 325 33.18 13.40 6.42
C MET A 325 31.83 13.07 7.06
N ASP A 326 30.86 13.98 6.92
CA ASP A 326 29.45 13.70 7.20
C ASP A 326 28.92 12.70 6.17
N ARG A 327 28.44 11.55 6.62
CA ARG A 327 27.83 10.52 5.77
C ARG A 327 26.43 10.21 6.29
N THR A 328 25.57 9.68 5.42
CA THR A 328 24.28 9.15 5.84
C THR A 328 24.37 7.63 5.83
N GLU A 329 24.37 7.04 7.03
CA GLU A 329 24.29 5.60 7.22
C GLU A 329 22.92 5.08 6.77
N VAL A 330 22.91 3.91 6.16
CA VAL A 330 21.73 3.19 5.70
C VAL A 330 21.65 1.88 6.47
N ARG A 331 20.49 1.65 7.10
CA ARG A 331 20.18 0.44 7.88
C ARG A 331 18.86 -0.18 7.42
N SER A 332 18.72 -1.48 7.61
CA SER A 332 17.44 -2.16 7.41
C SER A 332 16.47 -1.85 8.55
N LYS A 333 15.16 -1.87 8.28
CA LYS A 333 14.16 -1.45 9.27
C LYS A 333 13.90 -2.54 10.30
N HIS A 334 13.81 -3.79 9.86
CA HIS A 334 13.32 -4.88 10.70
C HIS A 334 14.44 -5.56 11.51
N ALA A 335 15.67 -5.61 10.99
CA ALA A 335 16.82 -6.13 11.74
C ALA A 335 17.75 -5.05 12.35
N ASP A 336 17.55 -3.78 12.00
CA ASP A 336 18.52 -2.70 12.26
C ASP A 336 19.93 -3.08 11.80
N SER A 337 20.06 -3.84 10.70
CA SER A 337 21.35 -4.26 10.14
C SER A 337 22.05 -3.05 9.51
N HIS A 338 23.33 -2.84 9.81
CA HIS A 338 24.14 -1.88 9.06
C HIS A 338 24.36 -2.37 7.63
N LEU A 339 23.84 -1.61 6.66
CA LEU A 339 23.93 -1.94 5.24
C LEU A 339 25.10 -1.21 4.58
N GLY A 340 25.28 0.08 4.88
CA GLY A 340 26.35 0.91 4.32
C GLY A 340 25.98 2.39 4.37
N HIS A 341 26.26 3.13 3.29
CA HIS A 341 26.02 4.58 3.23
C HIS A 341 25.41 5.03 1.92
N VAL A 342 24.67 6.14 1.96
CA VAL A 342 24.14 6.82 0.77
C VAL A 342 24.88 8.13 0.52
N PHE A 343 25.17 8.40 -0.76
CA PHE A 343 25.90 9.56 -1.25
C PHE A 343 25.12 10.28 -2.35
N ASP A 344 25.44 11.55 -2.58
CA ASP A 344 24.81 12.43 -3.58
C ASP A 344 25.61 12.52 -4.89
N ASP A 345 26.45 11.51 -5.16
CA ASP A 345 27.31 11.36 -6.33
C ASP A 345 26.82 10.25 -7.29
N GLY A 346 25.53 9.90 -7.21
CA GLY A 346 24.92 8.88 -8.05
C GLY A 346 24.48 9.40 -9.43
N PRO A 347 24.11 8.49 -10.34
CA PRO A 347 23.57 8.87 -11.64
C PRO A 347 22.16 9.47 -11.53
N GLU A 348 21.79 10.30 -12.50
CA GLU A 348 20.41 10.74 -12.71
C GLU A 348 19.48 9.54 -13.01
N PRO A 349 18.18 9.60 -12.66
CA PRO A 349 17.43 10.78 -12.21
C PRO A 349 17.41 11.00 -10.69
N THR A 350 17.89 10.05 -9.89
CA THR A 350 17.84 10.19 -8.42
C THR A 350 19.02 10.99 -7.87
N GLY A 351 20.16 10.97 -8.57
CA GLY A 351 21.42 11.56 -8.09
C GLY A 351 21.99 10.85 -6.85
N LYS A 352 21.37 9.74 -6.40
CA LYS A 352 21.76 9.03 -5.18
C LYS A 352 22.55 7.78 -5.51
N ARG A 353 23.56 7.50 -4.70
CA ARG A 353 24.34 6.26 -4.72
C ARG A 353 24.25 5.58 -3.35
N TYR A 354 23.46 4.51 -3.29
CA TYR A 354 23.39 3.62 -2.14
C TYR A 354 24.53 2.60 -2.25
N CYS A 355 25.62 2.82 -1.52
CA CYS A 355 26.82 1.98 -1.51
C CYS A 355 26.77 0.98 -0.36
N MET A 356 26.35 -0.25 -0.63
CA MET A 356 26.01 -1.26 0.39
C MET A 356 27.09 -2.34 0.51
N ASN A 357 27.22 -2.95 1.67
CA ASN A 357 28.07 -4.13 1.88
C ASN A 357 27.36 -5.39 1.36
N SER A 358 28.04 -6.22 0.58
CA SER A 358 27.55 -7.54 0.16
C SER A 358 27.33 -8.48 1.34
N ALA A 359 28.16 -8.38 2.38
CA ALA A 359 28.01 -9.14 3.61
C ALA A 359 26.71 -8.84 4.35
N ALA A 360 26.07 -7.70 4.12
CA ALA A 360 24.76 -7.37 4.69
C ALA A 360 23.58 -7.84 3.82
N LEU A 361 23.84 -8.39 2.63
CA LEU A 361 22.82 -8.72 1.64
C LEU A 361 22.79 -10.21 1.34
N ARG A 362 21.60 -10.72 1.02
CA ARG A 362 21.41 -12.01 0.37
C ARG A 362 20.75 -11.77 -0.99
N PHE A 363 21.39 -12.26 -2.05
CA PHE A 363 20.84 -12.13 -3.40
C PHE A 363 19.88 -13.29 -3.69
N VAL A 364 18.65 -12.96 -4.08
CA VAL A 364 17.64 -13.90 -4.54
C VAL A 364 17.52 -13.75 -6.07
N PRO A 365 18.01 -14.71 -6.86
CA PRO A 365 17.88 -14.68 -8.31
C PRO A 365 16.42 -14.59 -8.75
N GLU A 366 16.17 -13.93 -9.89
CA GLU A 366 14.83 -13.82 -10.48
C GLU A 366 14.10 -15.17 -10.55
N GLU A 367 14.81 -16.21 -11.01
CA GLU A 367 14.28 -17.57 -11.13
C GLU A 367 13.81 -18.18 -9.80
N ASN A 368 14.35 -17.70 -8.68
CA ASN A 368 14.06 -18.19 -7.33
C ASN A 368 13.10 -17.29 -6.55
N LEU A 369 12.81 -16.07 -7.02
CA LEU A 369 11.96 -15.12 -6.29
C LEU A 369 10.64 -15.76 -5.88
N LYS A 370 10.04 -16.55 -6.77
CA LYS A 370 8.80 -17.23 -6.47
C LYS A 370 8.91 -18.28 -5.37
N GLU A 371 9.91 -19.14 -5.48
CA GLU A 371 10.10 -20.25 -4.54
C GLU A 371 10.52 -19.76 -3.16
N GLU A 372 11.23 -18.63 -3.12
CA GLU A 372 11.69 -17.98 -1.89
C GLU A 372 10.73 -16.90 -1.38
N GLY A 373 9.46 -16.90 -1.82
CA GLY A 373 8.41 -16.02 -1.25
C GLY A 373 8.47 -14.54 -1.63
N TYR A 374 9.34 -14.16 -2.56
CA TYR A 374 9.50 -12.80 -3.09
C TYR A 374 8.81 -12.63 -4.46
N GLU A 375 7.75 -13.40 -4.73
CA GLU A 375 7.13 -13.46 -6.06
C GLU A 375 6.54 -12.13 -6.53
N GLU A 376 6.17 -11.27 -5.58
CA GLU A 376 5.69 -9.90 -5.82
C GLU A 376 6.70 -9.06 -6.60
N TYR A 377 8.01 -9.30 -6.49
CA TYR A 377 9.04 -8.53 -7.20
C TYR A 377 9.37 -9.05 -8.61
N LEU A 378 8.72 -10.12 -9.07
CA LEU A 378 8.93 -10.65 -10.42
C LEU A 378 8.61 -9.64 -11.53
N TYR A 379 7.77 -8.62 -11.26
CA TYR A 379 7.42 -7.61 -12.26
C TYR A 379 8.63 -6.80 -12.73
N LEU A 380 9.67 -6.65 -11.89
CA LEU A 380 10.87 -5.87 -12.19
C LEU A 380 11.68 -6.44 -13.35
N PHE A 381 11.52 -7.74 -13.64
CA PHE A 381 12.37 -8.48 -14.57
C PHE A 381 11.64 -8.96 -15.83
N ARG A 382 10.32 -8.71 -15.93
CA ARG A 382 9.55 -9.03 -17.13
C ARG A 382 9.92 -8.04 -18.24
N SER A 383 10.33 -8.57 -19.39
CA SER A 383 10.50 -7.77 -20.62
C SER A 383 9.13 -7.31 -21.11
N GLU A 384 9.00 -6.04 -21.50
CA GLU A 384 7.82 -5.54 -22.24
C GLU A 384 7.58 -6.31 -23.55
#